data_AF-R5D0J3-F1
#
_entry.id   AF-R5D0J3-F1
#
_cell.length_a   1.000
_cell.length_b   1.000
_cell.length_c   1.000
_cell.angle_alpha   90.00
_cell.angle_beta   90.00
_cell.angle_gamma   90.00
#
_symmetry.space_group_name_H-M   'P 1'
#
loop_
_entity.id
_entity.type
_entity.pdbx_description
1 polymer ?
#
loop_
_entity_poly.entity_id
_entity_poly.type
_entity_poly.pdbx_seq_one_letter_code
_entity_poly.pdbx_strand_id
1 'polypeptide(L)'
;MSTDAHSGSYSVKVAGDSKYNKRISYKEIELKAGEYTMTFYAKAATSAGASVRPGYVPVTDGKVGNYFYGDYTNDITSSEWVKVTHTFTIDADGTYCVVIMNSKNPGGDVLIDDFTLSMGGTVIIK
;
A
#
# COMPACT_ATOMS: atom_id res chain seq x y z
N MET A 1 -6.03 0.08 -14.23
CA MET A 1 -5.15 1.25 -14.48
C MET A 1 -6.01 2.49 -14.70
N SER A 2 -5.49 3.67 -14.39
CA SER A 2 -6.13 4.99 -14.60
C SER A 2 -5.17 5.93 -15.31
N THR A 3 -5.68 6.89 -16.08
CA THR A 3 -4.88 7.98 -16.69
C THR A 3 -4.75 9.21 -15.79
N ASP A 4 -5.47 9.26 -14.67
CA ASP A 4 -5.21 10.20 -13.58
C ASP A 4 -4.03 9.66 -12.78
N ALA A 5 -2.88 10.35 -12.84
CA ALA A 5 -1.61 9.90 -12.30
C ALA A 5 -0.97 11.01 -11.47
N HIS A 6 -0.22 10.64 -10.44
CA HIS A 6 0.58 11.59 -9.66
C HIS A 6 1.83 11.96 -10.45
N SER A 7 2.49 10.97 -11.05
CA SER A 7 3.61 11.16 -11.96
C SER A 7 3.43 10.30 -13.22
N GLY A 8 4.12 10.66 -14.31
CA GLY A 8 4.04 9.91 -15.56
C GLY A 8 2.64 9.94 -16.21
N SER A 9 2.21 8.80 -16.74
CA SER A 9 0.97 8.70 -17.54
C SER A 9 -0.13 7.86 -16.92
N TYR A 10 0.18 7.02 -15.92
CA TYR A 10 -0.76 6.05 -15.39
C TYR A 10 -0.57 5.82 -13.91
N SER A 11 -1.69 5.59 -13.21
CA SER A 11 -1.70 5.07 -11.84
C SER A 11 -2.43 3.74 -11.74
N VAL A 12 -2.22 3.04 -10.63
CA VAL A 12 -2.92 1.80 -10.33
C VAL A 12 -4.25 2.12 -9.64
N LYS A 13 -5.36 1.67 -10.23
CA LYS A 13 -6.67 1.73 -9.58
C LYS A 13 -6.92 0.44 -8.81
N VAL A 14 -7.13 0.56 -7.51
CA VAL A 14 -7.55 -0.53 -6.62
C VAL A 14 -9.04 -0.35 -6.32
N ALA A 15 -9.85 -1.30 -6.80
CA ALA A 15 -11.29 -1.25 -6.59
C ALA A 15 -11.63 -1.29 -5.08
N GLY A 16 -12.62 -0.51 -4.68
CA GLY A 16 -13.19 -0.50 -3.34
C GLY A 16 -14.33 -1.50 -3.17
N ASP A 17 -14.79 -1.69 -1.93
CA ASP A 17 -15.92 -2.55 -1.57
C ASP A 17 -16.38 -2.20 -0.15
N SER A 18 -17.67 -1.91 0.04
CA SER A 18 -18.21 -1.48 1.34
C SER A 18 -18.31 -2.60 2.38
N LYS A 19 -18.14 -3.87 1.97
CA LYS A 19 -18.21 -5.04 2.85
C LYS A 19 -16.84 -5.57 3.23
N TYR A 20 -15.86 -5.50 2.32
CA TYR A 20 -14.56 -6.13 2.49
C TYR A 20 -13.39 -5.19 2.25
N ASN A 21 -12.37 -5.27 3.09
CA ASN A 21 -11.09 -4.61 2.84
C ASN A 21 -10.41 -5.27 1.63
N LYS A 22 -10.08 -4.48 0.62
CA LYS A 22 -9.31 -4.93 -0.54
C LYS A 22 -7.83 -4.68 -0.29
N ARG A 23 -6.98 -5.39 -1.01
CA ARG A 23 -5.53 -5.29 -0.87
C ARG A 23 -4.91 -5.31 -2.26
N ILE A 24 -3.92 -4.46 -2.45
CA ILE A 24 -2.92 -4.63 -3.49
C ILE A 24 -1.60 -4.96 -2.81
N SER A 25 -0.82 -5.84 -3.41
CA SER A 25 0.46 -6.25 -2.90
C SER A 25 1.51 -6.27 -3.98
N TYR A 26 2.76 -6.06 -3.59
CA TYR A 26 3.88 -6.49 -4.41
C TYR A 26 4.00 -8.01 -4.35
N LYS A 27 4.61 -8.63 -5.36
CA LYS A 27 4.92 -10.06 -5.34
C LYS A 27 5.81 -10.42 -4.14
N GLU A 28 5.84 -11.70 -3.79
CA GLU A 28 6.74 -12.22 -2.77
C GLU A 28 8.19 -11.77 -3.02
N ILE A 29 8.83 -11.26 -1.96
CA ILE A 29 10.21 -10.76 -1.97
C ILE A 29 10.93 -11.21 -0.71
N GLU A 30 12.21 -11.54 -0.85
CA GLU A 30 13.08 -11.80 0.29
C GLU A 30 13.48 -10.47 0.94
N LEU A 31 13.10 -10.28 2.20
CA LEU A 31 13.52 -9.14 3.02
C LEU A 31 14.46 -9.61 4.12
N LYS A 32 15.37 -8.73 4.52
CA LYS A 32 16.27 -8.93 5.65
C LYS A 32 15.62 -8.37 6.91
N ALA A 33 16.06 -8.86 8.08
CA ALA A 33 15.72 -8.20 9.33
C ALA A 33 16.20 -6.74 9.29
N GLY A 34 15.33 -5.81 9.67
CA GLY A 34 15.63 -4.38 9.61
C GLY A 34 14.41 -3.47 9.52
N GLU A 35 14.69 -2.18 9.55
CA GLU A 35 13.69 -1.12 9.42
C GLU A 35 13.52 -0.72 7.95
N TYR A 36 12.27 -0.71 7.50
CA TYR A 36 11.87 -0.36 6.16
C TYR A 36 10.98 0.87 6.16
N THR A 37 11.11 1.71 5.14
CA THR A 37 10.20 2.82 4.87
C THR A 37 9.43 2.54 3.58
N MET A 38 8.12 2.41 3.70
CA MET A 38 7.18 2.38 2.59
C MET A 38 6.66 3.79 2.31
N THR A 39 6.66 4.21 1.05
CA THR A 39 6.06 5.48 0.62
C THR A 39 5.28 5.30 -0.67
N PHE A 40 4.14 5.95 -0.80
CA PHE A 40 3.35 6.01 -2.03
C PHE A 40 2.43 7.21 -2.01
N TYR A 41 1.78 7.51 -3.13
CA TYR A 41 0.73 8.51 -3.25
C TYR A 41 -0.62 7.84 -3.42
N ALA A 42 -1.64 8.38 -2.75
CA ALA A 42 -3.01 7.88 -2.82
C ALA A 42 -4.00 9.02 -3.13
N LYS A 43 -5.01 8.72 -3.96
CA LYS A 43 -6.10 9.65 -4.29
C LYS A 43 -7.39 8.87 -4.47
N ALA A 44 -8.52 9.36 -3.99
CA ALA A 44 -9.79 8.66 -4.20
C ALA A 44 -10.20 8.77 -5.68
N ALA A 45 -10.61 7.65 -6.26
CA ALA A 45 -11.16 7.59 -7.62
C ALA A 45 -12.67 7.81 -7.67
N THR A 46 -13.32 7.98 -6.51
CA THR A 46 -14.78 8.16 -6.40
C THR A 46 -15.11 9.23 -5.35
N SER A 47 -16.32 9.79 -5.43
CA SER A 47 -16.83 10.78 -4.47
C SER A 47 -17.07 10.22 -3.06
N ALA A 48 -17.09 8.90 -2.88
CA ALA A 48 -17.19 8.27 -1.56
C ALA A 48 -15.94 8.51 -0.70
N GLY A 49 -14.83 8.95 -1.31
CA GLY A 49 -13.53 9.03 -0.65
C GLY A 49 -12.83 7.67 -0.56
N ALA A 50 -11.67 7.66 0.08
CA ALA A 50 -10.89 6.46 0.32
C ALA A 50 -10.19 6.53 1.69
N SER A 51 -9.81 5.36 2.19
CA SER A 51 -8.96 5.23 3.36
C SER A 51 -8.04 4.03 3.15
N VAL A 52 -6.75 4.20 3.45
CA VAL A 52 -5.74 3.18 3.19
C VAL A 52 -4.93 2.84 4.42
N ARG A 53 -4.37 1.62 4.46
CA ARG A 53 -3.33 1.23 5.42
C ARG A 53 -2.15 0.57 4.72
N PRO A 54 -0.93 1.10 4.87
CA PRO A 54 0.28 0.38 4.51
C PRO A 54 0.55 -0.78 5.46
N GLY A 55 1.24 -1.81 4.98
CA GLY A 55 1.62 -2.93 5.80
C GLY A 55 2.42 -4.00 5.07
N TYR A 56 2.57 -5.15 5.72
CA TYR A 56 3.20 -6.33 5.15
C TYR A 56 2.57 -7.61 5.69
N VAL A 57 2.93 -8.74 5.08
CA VAL A 57 2.54 -10.08 5.52
C VAL A 57 3.71 -11.05 5.26
N PRO A 58 4.12 -11.86 6.25
CA PRO A 58 5.08 -12.94 6.02
C PRO A 58 4.44 -14.05 5.19
N VAL A 59 5.24 -14.69 4.35
CA VAL A 59 4.84 -15.84 3.56
C VAL A 59 5.75 -17.01 3.91
N THR A 60 5.14 -18.16 4.20
CA THR A 60 5.85 -19.40 4.52
C THR A 60 5.22 -20.54 3.74
N ASP A 61 6.01 -21.25 2.93
CA ASP A 61 5.55 -22.35 2.07
C ASP A 61 4.33 -21.96 1.20
N GLY A 62 4.35 -20.75 0.63
CA GLY A 62 3.26 -20.21 -0.19
C GLY A 62 1.99 -19.83 0.58
N LYS A 63 2.03 -19.85 1.91
CA LYS A 63 0.90 -19.47 2.78
C LYS A 63 1.15 -18.11 3.41
N VAL A 64 0.15 -17.24 3.31
CA VAL A 64 0.15 -15.94 3.97
C VAL A 64 -0.08 -16.09 5.48
N GLY A 65 0.75 -15.42 6.27
CA GLY A 65 0.58 -15.31 7.72
C GLY A 65 -0.36 -14.19 8.13
N ASN A 66 -0.08 -13.59 9.30
CA ASN A 66 -0.83 -12.44 9.79
C ASN A 66 -0.44 -11.16 9.05
N TYR A 67 -1.43 -10.30 8.79
CA TYR A 67 -1.16 -8.97 8.26
C TYR A 67 -0.75 -8.01 9.37
N PHE A 68 0.33 -7.29 9.13
CA PHE A 68 0.83 -6.22 10.00
C PHE A 68 0.60 -4.89 9.30
N TYR A 69 -0.20 -4.01 9.90
CA TYR A 69 -0.58 -2.74 9.30
C TYR A 69 -0.15 -1.57 10.16
N GLY A 70 0.30 -0.51 9.51
CA GLY A 70 0.41 0.81 10.10
C GLY A 70 -0.95 1.46 10.33
N ASP A 71 -0.89 2.76 10.62
CA ASP A 71 -2.07 3.59 10.82
C ASP A 71 -2.88 3.78 9.54
N TYR A 72 -4.13 4.22 9.74
CA TYR A 72 -4.97 4.63 8.63
C TYR A 72 -4.58 6.01 8.12
N THR A 73 -4.47 6.15 6.81
CA THR A 73 -4.63 7.45 6.14
C THR A 73 -6.07 7.56 5.71
N ASN A 74 -6.86 8.33 6.46
CA ASN A 74 -8.29 8.53 6.25
C ASN A 74 -8.57 9.77 5.38
N ASP A 75 -9.86 9.95 5.06
CA ASP A 75 -10.40 11.16 4.43
C ASP A 75 -9.71 11.55 3.13
N ILE A 76 -9.18 10.55 2.41
CA ILE A 76 -8.57 10.76 1.10
C ILE A 76 -9.70 11.09 0.13
N THR A 77 -9.62 12.27 -0.48
CA THR A 77 -10.61 12.76 -1.45
C THR A 77 -10.11 12.57 -2.88
N SER A 78 -10.93 12.95 -3.85
CA SER A 78 -10.56 12.96 -5.27
C SER A 78 -9.93 14.28 -5.73
N SER A 79 -9.66 15.23 -4.83
CA SER A 79 -9.15 16.56 -5.21
C SER A 79 -7.63 16.60 -5.37
N GLU A 80 -6.90 15.86 -4.53
CA GLU A 80 -5.44 15.90 -4.51
C GLU A 80 -4.84 14.54 -4.16
N TRP A 81 -3.56 14.38 -4.51
CA TRP A 81 -2.78 13.21 -4.15
C TRP A 81 -2.19 13.38 -2.75
N VAL A 82 -2.41 12.40 -1.88
CA VAL A 82 -1.89 12.37 -0.52
C VAL A 82 -0.68 11.45 -0.47
N LYS A 83 0.46 11.98 -0.02
CA LYS A 83 1.64 11.16 0.26
C LYS A 83 1.43 10.36 1.55
N VAL A 84 1.60 9.05 1.48
CA VAL A 84 1.61 8.15 2.63
C VAL A 84 3.03 7.67 2.86
N THR A 85 3.50 7.76 4.10
CA THR A 85 4.79 7.22 4.54
C THR A 85 4.59 6.39 5.79
N HIS A 86 5.13 5.17 5.80
CA HIS A 86 5.05 4.26 6.92
C HIS A 86 6.35 3.51 7.11
N THR A 87 6.86 3.55 8.34
CA THR A 87 8.04 2.81 8.76
C THR A 87 7.61 1.57 9.55
N PHE A 88 8.22 0.43 9.24
CA PHE A 88 7.99 -0.82 9.96
C PHE A 88 9.27 -1.64 10.07
N THR A 89 9.32 -2.52 11.07
CA THR A 89 10.43 -3.44 11.30
C THR A 89 10.05 -4.84 10.85
N ILE A 90 10.97 -5.48 10.12
CA ILE A 90 10.98 -6.92 9.86
C ILE A 90 11.93 -7.54 10.88
N ASP A 91 11.44 -8.45 11.71
CA ASP A 91 12.22 -9.00 12.82
C ASP A 91 13.19 -10.10 12.40
N ALA A 92 12.93 -10.77 11.27
CA ALA A 92 13.73 -11.87 10.77
C ALA A 92 13.78 -11.89 9.24
N ASP A 93 14.92 -12.32 8.71
CA ASP A 93 15.06 -12.64 7.29
C ASP A 93 13.96 -13.61 6.84
N GLY A 94 13.38 -13.38 5.66
CA GLY A 94 12.33 -14.25 5.15
C GLY A 94 11.64 -13.72 3.90
N THR A 95 10.58 -14.41 3.49
CA THR A 95 9.74 -14.03 2.35
C THR A 95 8.54 -13.23 2.83
N TYR A 96 8.30 -12.09 2.22
CA TYR A 96 7.22 -11.17 2.58
C TYR A 96 6.52 -10.63 1.35
N CYS A 97 5.28 -10.22 1.53
CA CYS A 97 4.60 -9.30 0.62
C CYS A 97 4.39 -7.97 1.34
N VAL A 98 4.76 -6.86 0.70
CA VAL A 98 4.30 -5.54 1.12
C VAL A 98 2.93 -5.25 0.54
N VAL A 99 2.05 -4.64 1.33
CA VAL A 99 0.64 -4.47 1.00
C VAL A 99 0.15 -3.06 1.27
N ILE A 100 -0.82 -2.63 0.46
CA ILE A 100 -1.67 -1.48 0.76
C ILE A 100 -3.10 -2.01 0.85
N MET A 101 -3.70 -1.88 2.03
CA MET A 101 -5.13 -2.15 2.21
C MET A 101 -5.92 -0.93 1.74
N ASN A 102 -6.93 -1.15 0.88
CA ASN A 102 -8.03 -0.21 0.67
C ASN A 102 -9.17 -0.58 1.62
N SER A 103 -9.50 0.34 2.54
CA SER A 103 -10.49 0.14 3.59
C SER A 103 -11.90 0.04 3.02
N LYS A 104 -12.70 -0.86 3.58
CA LYS A 104 -14.14 -0.95 3.29
C LYS A 104 -14.95 0.26 3.77
N ASN A 105 -14.34 1.11 4.60
CA ASN A 105 -14.90 2.37 5.03
C ASN A 105 -13.92 3.48 4.65
N PRO A 106 -14.25 4.33 3.66
CA PRO A 106 -15.56 4.48 3.01
C PRO A 106 -15.87 3.48 1.88
N GLY A 107 -14.91 2.64 1.47
CA GLY A 107 -15.14 1.59 0.47
C GLY A 107 -15.13 2.07 -0.99
N GLY A 108 -14.67 3.30 -1.24
CA GLY A 108 -14.45 3.82 -2.59
C GLY A 108 -13.19 3.26 -3.26
N ASP A 109 -13.13 3.37 -4.58
CA ASP A 109 -11.90 3.06 -5.34
C ASP A 109 -10.79 4.04 -4.96
N VAL A 110 -9.55 3.55 -4.91
CA VAL A 110 -8.36 4.35 -4.66
C VAL A 110 -7.36 4.21 -5.80
N LEU A 111 -6.75 5.32 -6.19
CA LEU A 111 -5.60 5.37 -7.07
C LEU A 111 -4.33 5.34 -6.22
N ILE A 112 -3.37 4.51 -6.60
CA ILE A 112 -2.07 4.38 -5.96
C ILE A 112 -1.00 4.65 -7.01
N ASP A 113 0.00 5.44 -6.64
CA ASP A 113 1.09 5.82 -7.53
C ASP A 113 2.42 6.01 -6.78
N ASP A 114 3.52 6.03 -7.52
CA ASP A 114 4.89 6.27 -7.05
C ASP A 114 5.27 5.47 -5.78
N PHE A 115 4.94 4.18 -5.78
CA PHE A 115 5.27 3.30 -4.67
C PHE A 115 6.77 3.11 -4.55
N THR A 116 7.28 3.20 -3.32
CA THR A 116 8.65 2.86 -2.99
C THR A 116 8.70 2.08 -1.68
N LEU A 117 9.65 1.17 -1.62
CA LEU A 117 10.10 0.54 -0.38
C LEU A 117 11.61 0.75 -0.28
N SER A 118 12.09 1.20 0.88
CA SER A 118 13.51 1.43 1.10
C SER A 118 13.97 0.90 2.46
N MET A 119 15.26 0.60 2.57
CA MET A 119 15.95 0.21 3.80
C MET A 119 17.26 1.01 3.89
N GLY A 120 17.48 1.72 4.99
CA GLY A 120 18.69 2.54 5.17
C GLY A 120 18.95 3.54 4.04
N GLY A 121 17.89 4.10 3.43
CA GLY A 121 17.98 5.03 2.30
C GLY A 121 18.16 4.37 0.92
N THR A 122 18.38 3.06 0.86
CA THR A 122 18.45 2.31 -0.40
C THR A 122 17.05 1.88 -0.83
N VAL A 123 16.63 2.30 -2.03
CA VAL A 123 15.35 1.88 -2.63
C VAL A 123 15.46 0.44 -3.14
N ILE A 124 14.54 -0.42 -2.71
CA ILE A 124 14.47 -1.83 -3.10
C ILE A 124 13.27 -2.16 -4.00
N ILE A 125 12.21 -1.33 -3.99
CA ILE A 125 11.06 -1.43 -4.89
C ILE A 125 10.73 -0.03 -5.42
N LYS A 126 10.37 0.05 -6.71
CA LYS A 126 9.86 1.24 -7.42
C LYS A 126 8.79 0.84 -8.43
#